data_AF-A0A1G5DR23-F1
#
_entry.id   AF-A0A1G5DR23-F1
#
_cell.length_a   1.000
_cell.length_b   1.000
_cell.length_c   1.000
_cell.angle_alpha   90.00
_cell.angle_beta   90.00
_cell.angle_gamma   90.00
#
_symmetry.space_group_name_H-M   'P 1'
#
loop_
_entity.id
_entity.type
_entity.pdbx_description
1 polymer ?
#
loop_
_entity_poly.entity_id
_entity_poly.type
_entity_poly.pdbx_seq_one_letter_code
_entity_poly.pdbx_strand_id
1 'polypeptide(L)'
;MSDFLELVKSRRSVRTFDGRMPKDSVIDELKTFSEGINNPYGIPVRFVFLDAAEHGLSSPVLSGEKQYVSAVVSKGKDADVAYGYSFEALLMKAHEMGLGTVWIGGTMPREKFEKASCLVDDEVMPCVSPLGYISKKMSVKETLMRKGVKADSRLDFEELFFSESFEPSLTKVKAMEAGLFDALESVRLAPSAVNKQPWRVVMDQNAAHFFVKHDKGFTTPDYDLQRIDVGIALYHFERELIEEGRNPRLETNTPSIALPQQMDYVASYRW
;
A
#
# COMPACT_ATOMS: atom_id res chain seq x y z
N MET A 1 4.18 10.19 18.75
CA MET A 1 5.01 9.75 17.62
C MET A 1 5.49 8.37 17.93
N SER A 2 4.75 7.39 17.41
CA SER A 2 5.04 5.97 17.56
C SER A 2 6.26 5.56 16.73
N ASP A 3 6.77 4.36 17.02
CA ASP A 3 7.82 3.72 16.21
C ASP A 3 7.33 3.40 14.79
N PHE A 4 6.02 3.09 14.62
CA PHE A 4 5.45 2.81 13.31
C PHE A 4 5.41 4.05 12.42
N LEU A 5 4.97 5.21 12.91
CA LEU A 5 4.97 6.45 12.12
C LEU A 5 6.38 6.85 11.68
N GLU A 6 7.40 6.64 12.51
CA GLU A 6 8.80 6.86 12.11
C GLU A 6 9.26 5.89 11.01
N LEU A 7 8.85 4.61 11.10
CA LEU A 7 9.07 3.64 10.04
C LEU A 7 8.40 4.09 8.72
N VAL A 8 7.16 4.56 8.77
CA VAL A 8 6.42 5.09 7.62
C VAL A 8 7.13 6.29 6.99
N LYS A 9 7.61 7.24 7.81
CA LYS A 9 8.36 8.42 7.33
C LYS A 9 9.69 8.07 6.67
N SER A 10 10.37 7.04 7.17
CA SER A 10 11.66 6.60 6.60
C SER A 10 11.50 5.83 5.29
N ARG A 11 10.30 5.28 5.03
CA ARG A 11 10.00 4.51 3.82
C ARG A 11 9.92 5.42 2.59
N ARG A 12 10.54 4.96 1.51
CA ARG A 12 10.38 5.56 0.17
C ARG A 12 10.34 4.48 -0.90
N SER A 13 9.74 4.78 -2.05
CA SER A 13 9.88 3.91 -3.22
C SER A 13 11.33 3.92 -3.73
N VAL A 14 11.99 2.76 -3.67
CA VAL A 14 13.38 2.54 -4.11
C VAL A 14 13.37 1.86 -5.47
N ARG A 15 14.13 2.39 -6.43
CA ARG A 15 14.26 1.82 -7.78
C ARG A 15 15.69 1.49 -8.19
N THR A 16 16.67 1.90 -7.39
CA THR A 16 18.09 1.62 -7.61
C THR A 16 18.63 0.81 -6.44
N PHE A 17 18.95 -0.45 -6.71
CA PHE A 17 19.49 -1.42 -5.77
C PHE A 17 20.98 -1.62 -6.02
N ASP A 18 21.70 -2.16 -5.03
CA ASP A 18 23.15 -2.34 -5.12
C ASP A 18 23.60 -3.61 -5.87
N GLY A 19 22.66 -4.40 -6.39
CA GLY A 19 22.96 -5.60 -7.18
C GLY A 19 23.16 -6.89 -6.37
N ARG A 20 23.20 -6.82 -5.04
CA ARG A 20 23.34 -7.99 -4.17
C ARG A 20 21.99 -8.68 -3.95
N MET A 21 22.01 -10.01 -3.92
CA MET A 21 20.86 -10.77 -3.40
C MET A 21 20.64 -10.45 -1.93
N PRO A 22 19.38 -10.28 -1.47
CA PRO A 22 19.07 -10.38 -0.06
C PRO A 22 19.58 -11.70 0.52
N LYS A 23 20.01 -11.70 1.79
CA LYS A 23 20.43 -12.94 2.47
C LYS A 23 19.25 -13.92 2.55
N ASP A 24 19.52 -15.21 2.41
CA ASP A 24 18.50 -16.26 2.54
C ASP A 24 17.72 -16.14 3.85
N SER A 25 18.41 -15.88 4.96
CA SER A 25 17.77 -15.68 6.27
C SER A 25 16.74 -14.55 6.30
N VAL A 26 16.97 -13.48 5.52
CA VAL A 26 16.02 -12.36 5.39
C VAL A 26 14.81 -12.77 4.56
N ILE A 27 15.02 -13.53 3.48
CA ILE A 27 13.93 -14.03 2.65
C ILE A 27 13.08 -15.06 3.40
N ASP A 28 13.71 -15.95 4.17
CA ASP A 28 13.01 -16.96 4.97
C ASP A 28 12.19 -16.34 6.11
N GLU A 29 12.70 -15.28 6.75
CA GLU A 29 11.92 -14.50 7.72
C GLU A 29 10.73 -13.80 7.05
N LEU A 30 10.90 -13.22 5.86
CA LEU A 30 9.79 -12.60 5.11
C LEU A 30 8.75 -13.62 4.67
N LYS A 31 9.16 -14.82 4.24
CA LYS A 31 8.25 -15.93 3.93
C LYS A 31 7.45 -16.34 5.17
N THR A 32 8.14 -16.56 6.28
CA THR A 32 7.51 -16.91 7.56
C THR A 32 6.52 -15.84 8.02
N PHE A 33 6.91 -14.56 7.92
CA PHE A 33 6.02 -13.44 8.22
C PHE A 33 4.80 -13.43 7.30
N SER A 34 4.99 -13.69 6.00
CA SER A 34 3.92 -13.67 5.01
C SER A 34 2.84 -14.72 5.25
N GLU A 35 3.18 -15.86 5.84
CA GLU A 35 2.22 -16.92 6.24
C GLU A 35 1.27 -16.45 7.36
N GLY A 36 1.71 -15.47 8.16
CA GLY A 36 0.91 -14.88 9.25
C GLY A 36 0.12 -13.64 8.86
N ILE A 37 0.28 -13.13 7.63
CA ILE A 37 -0.44 -11.93 7.18
C ILE A 37 -1.92 -12.27 7.01
N ASN A 38 -2.74 -11.64 7.85
CA ASN A 38 -4.18 -11.60 7.70
C ASN A 38 -4.60 -10.20 7.26
N ASN A 39 -5.76 -10.07 6.63
CA ASN A 39 -6.40 -8.77 6.39
C ASN A 39 -7.80 -8.76 7.00
N PRO A 40 -8.32 -7.58 7.32
CA PRO A 40 -9.64 -7.41 7.94
C PRO A 40 -10.82 -7.91 7.09
N TYR A 41 -10.61 -8.22 5.81
CA TYR A 41 -11.65 -8.79 4.93
C TYR A 41 -11.68 -10.33 4.98
N GLY A 42 -10.69 -10.96 5.60
CA GLY A 42 -10.58 -12.43 5.64
C GLY A 42 -10.32 -13.06 4.26
N ILE A 43 -9.84 -12.29 3.29
CA ILE A 43 -9.58 -12.77 1.92
C ILE A 43 -8.12 -13.22 1.84
N PRO A 44 -7.81 -14.50 1.60
CA PRO A 44 -6.43 -14.96 1.53
C PRO A 44 -5.64 -14.30 0.40
N VAL A 45 -4.41 -13.87 0.68
CA VAL A 45 -3.46 -13.34 -0.31
C VAL A 45 -2.22 -14.22 -0.30
N ARG A 46 -1.87 -14.76 -1.47
CA ARG A 46 -0.71 -15.64 -1.66
C ARG A 46 0.49 -14.82 -2.10
N PHE A 47 1.62 -14.99 -1.42
CA PHE A 47 2.88 -14.34 -1.78
C PHE A 47 3.81 -15.31 -2.49
N VAL A 48 4.45 -14.86 -3.57
CA VAL A 48 5.43 -15.66 -4.30
C VAL A 48 6.75 -14.90 -4.38
N PHE A 49 7.80 -15.45 -3.79
CA PHE A 49 9.15 -14.91 -3.81
C PHE A 49 9.87 -15.45 -5.04
N LEU A 50 10.28 -14.54 -5.93
CA LEU A 50 10.77 -14.86 -7.27
C LEU A 50 12.23 -14.42 -7.45
N ASP A 51 13.11 -15.36 -7.80
CA ASP A 51 14.45 -15.03 -8.28
C ASP A 51 14.35 -14.44 -9.70
N ALA A 52 14.96 -13.27 -9.90
CA ALA A 52 14.87 -12.56 -11.16
C ALA A 52 15.60 -13.25 -12.31
N ALA A 53 16.74 -13.89 -12.03
CA ALA A 53 17.54 -14.58 -13.03
C ALA A 53 16.89 -15.90 -13.46
N GLU A 54 16.35 -16.66 -12.51
CA GLU A 54 15.66 -17.94 -12.76
C GLU A 54 14.50 -17.77 -13.75
N HIS A 55 13.69 -16.74 -13.56
CA HIS A 55 12.48 -16.50 -14.36
C HIS A 55 12.65 -15.44 -15.45
N GLY A 56 13.85 -14.86 -15.61
CA GLY A 56 14.13 -13.80 -16.58
C GLY A 56 13.25 -12.55 -16.39
N LEU A 57 13.04 -12.17 -15.13
CA LEU A 57 12.23 -11.05 -14.68
C LEU A 57 13.05 -9.76 -14.65
N SER A 58 12.41 -8.66 -15.04
CA SER A 58 12.99 -7.32 -14.97
C SER A 58 11.88 -6.28 -15.03
N SER A 59 12.20 -5.04 -14.69
CA SER A 59 11.35 -3.90 -15.02
C SER A 59 12.21 -2.75 -15.56
N PRO A 60 11.80 -2.07 -16.64
CA PRO A 60 12.56 -0.95 -17.18
C PRO A 60 12.80 0.14 -16.14
N VAL A 61 11.94 0.31 -15.15
CA VAL A 61 12.07 1.39 -14.16
C VAL A 61 12.97 1.05 -12.97
N LEU A 62 13.58 -0.14 -12.96
CA LEU A 62 14.45 -0.62 -11.88
C LEU A 62 15.91 -0.76 -12.36
N SER A 63 16.83 -0.88 -11.41
CA SER A 63 18.23 -1.18 -11.66
C SER A 63 18.82 -1.94 -10.47
N GLY A 64 19.51 -3.05 -10.75
CA GLY A 64 20.24 -3.83 -9.73
C GLY A 64 19.36 -4.76 -8.90
N GLU A 65 18.08 -4.89 -9.23
CA GLU A 65 17.16 -5.82 -8.59
C GLU A 65 17.48 -7.28 -8.96
N LYS A 66 17.37 -8.18 -7.99
CA LYS A 66 17.68 -9.61 -8.15
C LYS A 66 16.60 -10.53 -7.58
N GLN A 67 15.80 -10.01 -6.65
CA GLN A 67 14.69 -10.71 -6.02
C GLN A 67 13.43 -9.87 -6.17
N TYR A 68 12.32 -10.53 -6.42
CA TYR A 68 10.98 -9.94 -6.37
C TYR A 68 10.09 -10.70 -5.40
N VAL A 69 8.99 -10.05 -5.05
CA VAL A 69 7.80 -10.69 -4.52
C VAL A 69 6.59 -10.24 -5.34
N SER A 70 5.76 -11.20 -5.71
CA SER A 70 4.39 -10.95 -6.19
C SER A 70 3.40 -11.30 -5.10
N ALA A 71 2.24 -10.66 -5.15
CA ALA A 71 1.07 -11.08 -4.41
C ALA A 71 0.01 -11.54 -5.41
N VAL A 72 -0.82 -12.49 -5.02
CA VAL A 72 -1.88 -13.08 -5.83
C VAL A 72 -3.13 -13.22 -4.96
N VAL A 73 -4.30 -12.89 -5.52
CA VAL A 73 -5.59 -12.98 -4.83
C VAL A 73 -6.65 -13.50 -5.80
N SER A 74 -7.60 -14.29 -5.29
CA SER A 74 -8.78 -14.68 -6.08
C SER A 74 -9.63 -13.45 -6.42
N LYS A 75 -10.19 -13.44 -7.62
CA LYS A 75 -11.13 -12.39 -8.06
C LYS A 75 -12.36 -12.41 -7.16
N GLY A 76 -12.82 -11.24 -6.75
CA GLY A 76 -13.98 -11.15 -5.89
C GLY A 76 -14.21 -9.76 -5.34
N LYS A 77 -15.34 -9.60 -4.63
CA LYS A 77 -15.66 -8.37 -3.92
C LYS A 77 -14.56 -8.07 -2.90
N ASP A 78 -14.08 -6.82 -2.88
CA ASP A 78 -13.06 -6.31 -1.95
C ASP A 78 -11.69 -7.01 -2.03
N ALA A 79 -11.47 -7.88 -3.02
CA ALA A 79 -10.19 -8.57 -3.24
C ALA A 79 -9.04 -7.59 -3.51
N ASP A 80 -9.32 -6.49 -4.21
CA ASP A 80 -8.38 -5.40 -4.47
C ASP A 80 -7.93 -4.68 -3.19
N VAL A 81 -8.85 -4.40 -2.28
CA VAL A 81 -8.55 -3.74 -1.01
C VAL A 81 -7.77 -4.70 -0.09
N ALA A 82 -8.21 -5.95 0.02
CA ALA A 82 -7.50 -6.98 0.78
C ALA A 82 -6.07 -7.20 0.26
N TYR A 83 -5.91 -7.22 -1.07
CA TYR A 83 -4.62 -7.28 -1.74
C TYR A 83 -3.71 -6.13 -1.36
N GLY A 84 -4.21 -4.89 -1.45
CA GLY A 84 -3.45 -3.69 -1.09
C GLY A 84 -2.97 -3.71 0.36
N TYR A 85 -3.87 -4.06 1.27
CA TYR A 85 -3.58 -4.19 2.70
C TYR A 85 -2.47 -5.23 2.94
N SER A 86 -2.69 -6.47 2.47
CA SER A 86 -1.79 -7.58 2.76
C SER A 86 -0.41 -7.40 2.14
N PHE A 87 -0.35 -6.84 0.93
CA PHE A 87 0.94 -6.64 0.28
C PHE A 87 1.72 -5.50 0.93
N GLU A 88 1.08 -4.41 1.34
CA GLU A 88 1.77 -3.36 2.10
C GLU A 88 2.31 -3.87 3.44
N ALA A 89 1.60 -4.79 4.11
CA ALA A 89 2.09 -5.43 5.33
C ALA A 89 3.45 -6.10 5.13
N LEU A 90 3.58 -6.89 4.06
CA LEU A 90 4.84 -7.53 3.73
C LEU A 90 5.92 -6.52 3.34
N LEU A 91 5.58 -5.49 2.56
CA LEU A 91 6.56 -4.49 2.12
C LEU A 91 7.06 -3.60 3.26
N MET A 92 6.22 -3.31 4.25
CA MET A 92 6.62 -2.60 5.46
C MET A 92 7.53 -3.47 6.33
N LYS A 93 7.27 -4.78 6.44
CA LYS A 93 8.21 -5.70 7.10
C LYS A 93 9.55 -5.77 6.36
N ALA A 94 9.55 -5.83 5.04
CA ALA A 94 10.79 -5.79 4.26
C ALA A 94 11.57 -4.48 4.47
N HIS A 95 10.87 -3.34 4.56
CA HIS A 95 11.48 -2.04 4.86
C HIS A 95 12.07 -1.97 6.27
N GLU A 96 11.36 -2.50 7.27
CA GLU A 96 11.88 -2.65 8.65
C GLU A 96 13.19 -3.46 8.67
N MET A 97 13.28 -4.50 7.84
CA MET A 97 14.48 -5.33 7.69
C MET A 97 15.59 -4.70 6.83
N GLY A 98 15.43 -3.44 6.43
CA GLY A 98 16.42 -2.66 5.68
C GLY A 98 16.45 -2.90 4.17
N LEU A 99 15.40 -3.51 3.61
CA LEU A 99 15.26 -3.65 2.16
C LEU A 99 14.51 -2.46 1.55
N GLY A 100 14.95 -2.03 0.37
CA GLY A 100 14.17 -1.14 -0.47
C GLY A 100 13.06 -1.88 -1.19
N THR A 101 11.92 -1.22 -1.35
CA THR A 101 10.74 -1.75 -2.05
C THR A 101 10.13 -0.70 -2.96
N VAL A 102 9.33 -1.13 -3.94
CA VAL A 102 8.50 -0.25 -4.76
C VAL A 102 7.35 -1.02 -5.39
N TRP A 103 6.16 -0.47 -5.30
CA TRP A 103 4.99 -0.97 -6.02
C TRP A 103 5.17 -0.80 -7.54
N ILE A 104 5.11 -1.91 -8.28
CA ILE A 104 5.14 -1.96 -9.74
C ILE A 104 3.87 -2.65 -10.25
N GLY A 105 2.98 -1.89 -10.88
CA GLY A 105 1.80 -2.44 -11.58
C GLY A 105 1.84 -2.24 -13.09
N GLY A 106 2.28 -1.08 -13.57
CA GLY A 106 2.18 -0.71 -14.99
C GLY A 106 3.42 -1.01 -15.85
N THR A 107 4.57 -1.28 -15.25
CA THR A 107 5.87 -1.36 -15.96
C THR A 107 6.53 -2.72 -15.81
N MET A 108 5.81 -3.78 -15.48
CA MET A 108 6.35 -5.15 -15.48
C MET A 108 5.90 -5.90 -16.74
N PRO A 109 6.75 -6.79 -17.31
CA PRO A 109 6.33 -7.76 -18.31
C PRO A 109 5.33 -8.75 -17.69
N ARG A 110 4.05 -8.38 -17.70
CA ARG A 110 2.91 -9.03 -17.05
C ARG A 110 2.95 -10.56 -17.13
N GLU A 111 2.94 -11.10 -18.34
CA GLU A 111 2.90 -12.55 -18.61
C GLU A 111 4.05 -13.32 -17.95
N LYS A 112 5.26 -12.74 -17.87
CA LYS A 112 6.41 -13.41 -17.24
C LYS A 112 6.22 -13.53 -15.73
N PHE A 113 5.74 -12.47 -15.09
CA PHE A 113 5.50 -12.48 -13.65
C PHE A 113 4.30 -13.35 -13.29
N GLU A 114 3.24 -13.35 -14.09
CA GLU A 114 2.09 -14.23 -13.90
C GLU A 114 2.49 -15.70 -14.04
N LYS A 115 3.27 -16.04 -15.07
CA LYS A 115 3.84 -17.39 -15.23
C LYS A 115 4.73 -17.79 -14.06
N ALA A 116 5.63 -16.91 -13.62
CA ALA A 116 6.51 -17.18 -12.49
C ALA A 116 5.75 -17.31 -11.16
N SER A 117 4.59 -16.65 -11.05
CA SER A 117 3.71 -16.73 -9.87
C SER A 117 2.71 -17.90 -9.92
N CYS A 118 2.75 -18.71 -10.98
CA CYS A 118 1.77 -19.77 -11.25
C CYS A 118 0.33 -19.26 -11.15
N LEU A 119 0.04 -18.11 -11.78
CA LEU A 119 -1.29 -17.51 -11.78
C LEU A 119 -2.30 -18.43 -12.49
N VAL A 120 -3.49 -18.58 -11.91
CA VAL A 120 -4.62 -19.29 -12.53
C VAL A 120 -5.77 -18.34 -12.89
N ASP A 121 -6.73 -18.81 -13.70
CA ASP A 121 -7.73 -17.96 -14.37
C ASP A 121 -8.66 -17.16 -13.43
N ASP A 122 -8.94 -17.68 -12.24
CA ASP A 122 -9.78 -17.06 -11.21
C ASP A 122 -8.99 -16.17 -10.23
N GLU A 123 -7.70 -15.96 -10.48
CA GLU A 123 -6.82 -15.11 -9.69
C GLU A 123 -6.42 -13.84 -10.45
N VAL A 124 -5.94 -12.85 -9.71
CA VAL A 124 -5.23 -11.68 -10.24
C VAL A 124 -3.93 -11.46 -9.49
N MET A 125 -2.94 -10.91 -10.20
CA MET A 125 -1.65 -10.48 -9.64
C MET A 125 -1.40 -9.00 -9.99
N PRO A 126 -2.14 -8.02 -9.45
CA PRO A 126 -2.08 -6.62 -9.88
C PRO A 126 -0.67 -6.01 -9.90
N CYS A 127 0.12 -6.28 -8.87
CA CYS A 127 1.40 -5.62 -8.61
C CYS A 127 2.51 -6.61 -8.21
N VAL A 128 3.75 -6.19 -8.38
CA VAL A 128 4.94 -6.84 -7.82
C VAL A 128 5.82 -5.80 -7.16
N SER A 129 6.76 -6.24 -6.33
CA SER A 129 7.77 -5.37 -5.73
C SER A 129 9.13 -6.06 -5.76
N PRO A 130 10.21 -5.37 -6.16
CA PRO A 130 11.56 -5.87 -5.91
C PRO A 130 11.84 -5.87 -4.41
N LEU A 131 12.67 -6.81 -3.98
CA LEU A 131 13.24 -6.88 -2.63
C LEU A 131 14.76 -6.79 -2.78
N GLY A 132 15.37 -5.71 -2.28
CA GLY A 132 16.82 -5.55 -2.46
C GLY A 132 17.44 -4.48 -1.58
N TYR A 133 18.75 -4.56 -1.40
CA TYR A 133 19.50 -3.55 -0.66
C TYR A 133 19.58 -2.24 -1.44
N ILE A 134 19.28 -1.14 -0.75
CA ILE A 134 19.24 0.20 -1.32
C ILE A 134 20.64 0.60 -1.78
N SER A 135 20.79 1.02 -3.05
CA SER A 135 22.04 1.57 -3.53
C SER A 135 22.41 2.86 -2.79
N LYS A 136 23.70 3.06 -2.50
CA LYS A 136 24.23 4.31 -1.93
C LYS A 136 23.96 5.52 -2.81
N LYS A 137 23.84 5.34 -4.13
CA LYS A 137 23.54 6.40 -5.09
C LYS A 137 22.30 6.04 -5.90
N MET A 138 21.36 6.97 -5.93
CA MET A 138 20.18 6.90 -6.78
C MET A 138 20.58 7.06 -8.25
N SER A 139 19.98 6.27 -9.14
CA SER A 139 20.16 6.45 -10.58
C SER A 139 19.53 7.76 -11.06
N VAL A 140 20.05 8.30 -12.17
CA VAL A 140 19.46 9.47 -12.84
C VAL A 140 18.01 9.18 -13.24
N LYS A 141 17.73 7.95 -13.70
CA LYS A 141 16.39 7.49 -14.07
C LYS A 141 15.41 7.55 -12.90
N GLU A 142 15.79 6.99 -11.74
CA GLU A 142 14.95 7.05 -10.54
C GLU A 142 14.73 8.51 -10.11
N THR A 143 15.78 9.34 -10.15
CA THR A 143 15.69 10.77 -9.81
C THR A 143 14.67 11.50 -10.68
N LEU A 144 14.72 11.32 -12.01
CA LEU A 144 13.77 11.94 -12.93
C LEU A 144 12.35 11.42 -12.72
N MET A 145 12.18 10.11 -12.55
CA MET A 145 10.86 9.50 -12.35
C MET A 145 10.18 10.03 -11.08
N ARG A 146 10.92 10.09 -9.97
CA ARG A 146 10.43 10.59 -8.68
C ARG A 146 9.98 12.05 -8.79
N LYS A 147 10.73 12.88 -9.52
CA LYS A 147 10.32 14.27 -9.81
C LYS A 147 9.05 14.32 -10.66
N GLY A 148 8.97 13.51 -11.73
CA GLY A 148 7.83 13.49 -12.65
C GLY A 148 6.50 13.11 -11.99
N VAL A 149 6.52 12.13 -11.07
CA VAL A 149 5.31 11.72 -10.33
C VAL A 149 5.16 12.42 -8.98
N LYS A 150 6.02 13.41 -8.69
CA LYS A 150 6.11 14.11 -7.39
C LYS A 150 6.09 13.14 -6.19
N ALA A 151 6.87 12.06 -6.26
CA ALA A 151 6.81 10.92 -5.32
C ALA A 151 7.02 11.29 -3.84
N ASP A 152 7.67 12.43 -3.58
CA ASP A 152 7.99 12.94 -2.24
C ASP A 152 7.01 13.98 -1.72
N SER A 153 6.02 14.36 -2.54
CA SER A 153 4.94 15.26 -2.13
C SER A 153 3.74 14.46 -1.64
N ARG A 154 2.96 15.08 -0.75
CA ARG A 154 1.65 14.60 -0.33
C ARG A 154 0.67 15.76 -0.39
N LEU A 155 -0.61 15.44 -0.64
CA LEU A 155 -1.70 16.39 -0.52
C LEU A 155 -1.76 16.95 0.90
N ASP A 156 -2.35 18.13 1.04
CA ASP A 156 -2.51 18.73 2.37
C ASP A 156 -3.43 17.85 3.22
N PHE A 157 -3.21 17.87 4.55
CA PHE A 157 -3.93 17.01 5.48
C PHE A 157 -5.45 17.25 5.39
N GLU A 158 -5.82 18.52 5.29
CA GLU A 158 -7.18 19.03 5.19
C GLU A 158 -7.86 18.69 3.84
N GLU A 159 -7.12 18.24 2.81
CA GLU A 159 -7.70 17.75 1.54
C GLU A 159 -8.11 16.27 1.59
N LEU A 160 -7.62 15.54 2.59
CA LEU A 160 -7.76 14.09 2.71
C LEU A 160 -8.70 13.68 3.84
N PHE A 161 -8.78 14.49 4.89
CA PHE A 161 -9.45 14.14 6.14
C PHE A 161 -10.54 15.16 6.49
N PHE A 162 -11.71 14.67 6.90
CA PHE A 162 -12.91 15.48 7.14
C PHE A 162 -13.60 15.08 8.44
N SER A 163 -14.46 15.96 8.94
CA SER A 163 -15.22 15.76 10.19
C SER A 163 -16.70 15.60 9.88
N GLU A 164 -17.30 14.49 10.31
CA GLU A 164 -18.72 14.12 10.20
C GLU A 164 -19.28 13.95 8.76
N SER A 165 -18.83 14.77 7.81
CA SER A 165 -19.16 14.69 6.39
C SER A 165 -17.94 15.09 5.53
N PHE A 166 -18.08 15.23 4.22
CA PHE A 166 -17.00 15.75 3.35
C PHE A 166 -16.76 17.26 3.51
N GLU A 167 -17.56 17.95 4.31
CA GLU A 167 -17.31 19.32 4.79
C GLU A 167 -17.82 19.45 6.23
N PRO A 168 -17.06 20.04 7.16
CA PRO A 168 -15.75 20.68 6.98
C PRO A 168 -14.57 19.69 6.99
N SER A 169 -13.44 20.10 6.41
CA SER A 169 -12.14 19.43 6.60
C SER A 169 -11.76 19.29 8.09
N LEU A 170 -11.10 18.19 8.42
CA LEU A 170 -10.50 17.95 9.73
C LEU A 170 -9.14 18.64 9.80
N THR A 171 -8.96 19.50 10.80
CA THR A 171 -7.67 20.15 11.03
C THR A 171 -6.73 19.22 11.79
N LYS A 172 -5.42 19.41 11.60
CA LYS A 172 -4.40 18.68 12.38
C LYS A 172 -4.58 18.82 13.89
N VAL A 173 -4.98 20.01 14.36
CA VAL A 173 -5.23 20.28 15.78
C VAL A 173 -6.34 19.37 16.32
N LYS A 174 -7.47 19.27 15.61
CA LYS A 174 -8.57 18.38 16.01
C LYS A 174 -8.15 16.90 15.97
N ALA A 175 -7.36 16.50 14.98
CA ALA A 175 -6.82 15.14 14.91
C ALA A 175 -5.89 14.83 16.10
N MET A 176 -5.07 15.80 16.54
CA MET A 176 -4.21 15.67 17.73
C MET A 176 -5.04 15.60 19.01
N GLU A 177 -6.06 16.44 19.16
CA GLU A 177 -6.98 16.43 20.31
C GLU A 177 -7.72 15.09 20.44
N ALA A 178 -8.07 14.45 19.32
CA ALA A 178 -8.66 13.11 19.28
C ALA A 178 -7.64 11.96 19.48
N GLY A 179 -6.34 12.28 19.49
CA GLY A 179 -5.27 11.28 19.54
C GLY A 179 -5.23 10.38 18.30
N LEU A 180 -5.57 10.92 17.12
CA LEU A 180 -5.62 10.19 15.84
C LEU A 180 -4.67 10.78 14.80
N PHE A 181 -3.91 11.82 15.18
CA PHE A 181 -3.00 12.49 14.25
C PHE A 181 -1.96 11.54 13.67
N ASP A 182 -1.33 10.69 14.49
CA ASP A 182 -0.29 9.79 14.00
C ASP A 182 -0.88 8.76 13.02
N ALA A 183 -2.07 8.19 13.31
CA ALA A 183 -2.78 7.28 12.39
C ALA A 183 -3.15 7.93 11.06
N LEU A 184 -3.66 9.16 11.08
CA LEU A 184 -4.00 9.89 9.86
C LEU A 184 -2.75 10.36 9.10
N GLU A 185 -1.67 10.73 9.77
CA GLU A 185 -0.41 11.08 9.11
C GLU A 185 0.24 9.84 8.48
N SER A 186 0.17 8.66 9.11
CA SER A 186 0.58 7.38 8.53
C SER A 186 -0.20 7.09 7.24
N VAL A 187 -1.52 7.29 7.24
CA VAL A 187 -2.36 7.22 6.02
C VAL A 187 -1.89 8.23 4.97
N ARG A 188 -1.67 9.48 5.35
CA ARG A 188 -1.23 10.54 4.42
C ARG A 188 0.10 10.20 3.75
N LEU A 189 1.02 9.56 4.47
CA LEU A 189 2.34 9.21 3.98
C LEU A 189 2.39 7.89 3.18
N ALA A 190 1.31 7.10 3.20
CA ALA A 190 1.18 5.86 2.46
C ALA A 190 1.50 6.02 0.96
N PRO A 191 2.07 4.99 0.30
CA PRO A 191 2.27 5.01 -1.14
C PRO A 191 0.95 4.90 -1.91
N SER A 192 0.92 5.37 -3.15
CA SER A 192 -0.18 5.13 -4.10
C SER A 192 0.30 5.15 -5.55
N ALA A 193 -0.48 4.53 -6.44
CA ALA A 193 -0.20 4.53 -7.87
C ALA A 193 -0.02 5.96 -8.40
N VAL A 194 1.13 6.20 -9.04
CA VAL A 194 1.58 7.52 -9.54
C VAL A 194 1.35 8.69 -8.56
N ASN A 195 1.39 8.40 -7.25
CA ASN A 195 1.18 9.34 -6.15
C ASN A 195 -0.21 10.02 -6.13
N LYS A 196 -1.26 9.34 -6.60
CA LYS A 196 -2.62 9.89 -6.66
C LYS A 196 -3.28 10.17 -5.32
N GLN A 197 -2.94 9.40 -4.29
CA GLN A 197 -3.52 9.53 -2.94
C GLN A 197 -5.06 9.55 -2.98
N PRO A 198 -5.67 8.46 -3.50
CA PRO A 198 -7.10 8.46 -3.84
C PRO A 198 -8.01 8.32 -2.61
N TRP A 199 -7.48 8.09 -1.42
CA TRP A 199 -8.29 7.97 -0.21
C TRP A 199 -8.88 9.32 0.21
N ARG A 200 -10.10 9.28 0.73
CA ARG A 200 -10.70 10.35 1.55
C ARG A 200 -11.23 9.69 2.81
N VAL A 201 -11.01 10.31 3.97
CA VAL A 201 -11.46 9.75 5.25
C VAL A 201 -12.35 10.74 5.97
N VAL A 202 -13.57 10.31 6.30
CA VAL A 202 -14.48 11.08 7.14
C VAL A 202 -14.45 10.50 8.55
N MET A 203 -14.15 11.34 9.53
CA MET A 203 -14.07 10.96 10.93
C MET A 203 -15.42 11.19 11.63
N ASP A 204 -15.91 10.18 12.34
CA ASP A 204 -16.96 10.27 13.37
C ASP A 204 -16.32 10.19 14.78
N GLN A 205 -17.09 10.39 15.85
CA GLN A 205 -16.59 10.37 17.23
C GLN A 205 -15.71 9.15 17.57
N ASN A 206 -16.02 7.95 17.04
CA ASN A 206 -15.27 6.72 17.22
C ASN A 206 -15.19 5.90 15.91
N ALA A 207 -15.10 6.57 14.76
CA ALA A 207 -14.90 5.87 13.49
C ALA A 207 -14.10 6.68 12.48
N ALA A 208 -13.40 5.96 11.61
CA ALA A 208 -12.80 6.48 10.39
C ALA A 208 -13.42 5.79 9.19
N HIS A 209 -14.18 6.53 8.38
CA HIS A 209 -14.83 6.03 7.17
C HIS A 209 -13.95 6.31 5.95
N PHE A 210 -13.44 5.26 5.30
CA PHE A 210 -12.57 5.34 4.14
C PHE A 210 -13.38 5.27 2.85
N PHE A 211 -13.07 6.20 1.95
CA PHE A 211 -13.63 6.32 0.62
C PHE A 211 -12.50 6.34 -0.41
N VAL A 212 -12.77 5.84 -1.60
CA VAL A 212 -11.89 5.97 -2.76
C VAL A 212 -12.43 7.05 -3.67
N LYS A 213 -11.57 7.97 -4.11
CA LYS A 213 -11.85 8.97 -5.15
C LYS A 213 -11.27 8.47 -6.47
N HIS A 214 -12.14 8.16 -7.41
CA HIS A 214 -11.73 7.54 -8.68
C HIS A 214 -11.15 8.57 -9.66
N ASP A 215 -9.97 8.26 -10.19
CA ASP A 215 -9.37 8.84 -11.38
C ASP A 215 -9.60 7.91 -12.58
N LYS A 216 -9.67 8.48 -13.79
CA LYS A 216 -9.75 7.69 -15.02
C LYS A 216 -8.43 6.92 -15.25
N GLY A 217 -8.56 5.68 -15.70
CA GLY A 217 -7.43 4.85 -16.15
C GLY A 217 -6.78 3.98 -15.07
N PHE A 218 -7.41 3.85 -13.90
CA PHE A 218 -6.92 3.00 -12.79
C PHE A 218 -7.72 1.71 -12.59
N THR A 219 -8.88 1.61 -13.22
CA THR A 219 -9.75 0.43 -13.15
C THR A 219 -9.52 -0.47 -14.36
N THR A 220 -9.41 -1.77 -14.11
CA THR A 220 -9.38 -2.84 -15.13
C THR A 220 -10.66 -3.68 -15.02
N PRO A 221 -10.93 -4.62 -15.95
CA PRO A 221 -12.07 -5.53 -15.81
C PRO A 221 -12.04 -6.38 -14.54
N ASP A 222 -10.85 -6.72 -14.03
CA ASP A 222 -10.70 -7.67 -12.92
C ASP A 222 -10.41 -7.01 -11.55
N TYR A 223 -9.87 -5.79 -11.53
CA TYR A 223 -9.52 -5.08 -10.29
C TYR A 223 -9.42 -3.56 -10.47
N ASP A 224 -9.54 -2.83 -9.36
CA ASP A 224 -9.32 -1.38 -9.29
C ASP A 224 -8.03 -1.04 -8.54
N LEU A 225 -7.09 -0.36 -9.21
CA LEU A 225 -5.80 -0.01 -8.63
C LEU A 225 -5.90 1.05 -7.53
N GLN A 226 -6.89 1.93 -7.55
CA GLN A 226 -7.10 2.92 -6.49
C GLN A 226 -7.76 2.30 -5.26
N ARG A 227 -8.53 1.23 -5.42
CA ARG A 227 -9.00 0.44 -4.27
C ARG A 227 -7.85 -0.36 -3.63
N ILE A 228 -6.88 -0.84 -4.41
CA ILE A 228 -5.60 -1.33 -3.89
C ILE A 228 -4.90 -0.24 -3.07
N ASP A 229 -4.80 0.99 -3.59
CA ASP A 229 -4.21 2.12 -2.86
C ASP A 229 -4.96 2.43 -1.55
N VAL A 230 -6.29 2.27 -1.50
CA VAL A 230 -7.03 2.39 -0.23
C VAL A 230 -6.72 1.23 0.71
N GLY A 231 -6.53 0.01 0.21
CA GLY A 231 -6.05 -1.12 1.02
C GLY A 231 -4.72 -0.84 1.71
N ILE A 232 -3.79 -0.22 1.00
CA ILE A 232 -2.52 0.28 1.55
C ILE A 232 -2.82 1.29 2.68
N ALA A 233 -3.66 2.29 2.44
CA ALA A 233 -4.04 3.27 3.46
C ALA A 233 -4.67 2.63 4.71
N LEU A 234 -5.54 1.63 4.55
CA LEU A 234 -6.16 0.89 5.65
C LEU A 234 -5.13 0.15 6.50
N TYR A 235 -4.09 -0.43 5.89
CA TYR A 235 -2.98 -1.06 6.61
C TYR A 235 -2.26 -0.04 7.49
N HIS A 236 -1.86 1.11 6.92
CA HIS A 236 -1.17 2.16 7.66
C HIS A 236 -2.00 2.69 8.83
N PHE A 237 -3.30 2.89 8.63
CA PHE A 237 -4.20 3.35 9.68
C PHE A 237 -4.31 2.34 10.83
N GLU A 238 -4.65 1.09 10.51
CA GLU A 238 -4.90 0.06 11.51
C GLU A 238 -3.64 -0.25 12.32
N ARG A 239 -2.50 -0.38 11.64
CA ARG A 239 -1.22 -0.66 12.29
C ARG A 239 -0.82 0.43 13.28
N GLU A 240 -1.01 1.68 12.91
CA GLU A 240 -0.72 2.80 13.80
C GLU A 240 -1.66 2.80 15.02
N LEU A 241 -2.98 2.58 14.83
CA LEU A 241 -3.91 2.49 15.95
C LEU A 241 -3.55 1.33 16.90
N ILE A 242 -3.16 0.17 16.38
CA ILE A 242 -2.71 -0.99 17.18
C ILE A 242 -1.43 -0.66 17.95
N GLU A 243 -0.47 0.01 17.32
CA GLU A 243 0.79 0.46 17.95
C GLU A 243 0.51 1.41 19.13
N GLU A 244 -0.49 2.27 19.00
CA GLU A 244 -0.97 3.15 20.06
C GLU A 244 -1.85 2.46 21.12
N GLY A 245 -2.00 1.13 21.05
CA GLY A 245 -2.74 0.34 22.03
C GLY A 245 -4.26 0.37 21.87
N ARG A 246 -4.78 0.81 20.72
CA ARG A 246 -6.21 0.75 20.39
C ARG A 246 -6.56 -0.62 19.77
N ASN A 247 -7.86 -0.93 19.72
CA ASN A 247 -8.36 -2.19 19.16
C ASN A 247 -9.30 -1.92 17.97
N PRO A 248 -8.77 -1.47 16.82
CA PRO A 248 -9.57 -1.16 15.65
C PRO A 248 -10.27 -2.41 15.11
N ARG A 249 -11.49 -2.22 14.62
CA ARG A 249 -12.32 -3.24 13.96
C ARG A 249 -12.83 -2.69 12.65
N LEU A 250 -12.62 -3.44 11.58
CA LEU A 250 -13.14 -3.08 10.27
C LEU A 250 -14.62 -3.47 10.15
N GLU A 251 -15.40 -2.53 9.63
CA GLU A 251 -16.80 -2.67 9.25
C GLU A 251 -16.97 -2.31 7.78
N THR A 252 -17.87 -2.99 7.08
CA THR A 252 -18.18 -2.74 5.66
C THR A 252 -19.62 -2.22 5.46
N ASN A 253 -20.28 -1.84 6.56
CA ASN A 253 -21.59 -1.21 6.52
C ASN A 253 -21.43 0.25 6.09
N THR A 254 -21.95 0.59 4.91
CA THR A 254 -21.91 1.95 4.37
C THR A 254 -22.55 2.94 5.35
N PRO A 255 -21.82 3.99 5.79
CA PRO A 255 -22.37 5.02 6.66
C PRO A 255 -23.39 5.87 5.90
N SER A 256 -24.31 6.50 6.63
CA SER A 256 -25.28 7.44 6.06
C SER A 256 -24.66 8.82 5.78
N ILE A 257 -23.63 8.84 4.92
CA ILE A 257 -22.92 10.05 4.50
C ILE A 257 -23.21 10.28 3.02
N ALA A 258 -23.62 11.50 2.65
CA ALA A 258 -23.83 11.87 1.26
C ALA A 258 -22.50 11.84 0.49
N LEU A 259 -22.45 11.05 -0.58
CA LEU A 259 -21.22 10.85 -1.37
C LEU A 259 -21.09 11.91 -2.48
N PRO A 260 -19.93 12.57 -2.59
CA PRO A 260 -19.57 13.33 -3.77
C PRO A 260 -19.51 12.43 -5.01
N GLN A 261 -19.59 13.05 -6.19
CA GLN A 261 -19.43 12.32 -7.45
C GLN A 261 -18.04 11.66 -7.51
N GLN A 262 -17.96 10.45 -8.09
CA GLN A 262 -16.71 9.67 -8.26
C GLN A 262 -16.07 9.22 -6.95
N MET A 263 -16.84 9.18 -5.86
CA MET A 263 -16.40 8.59 -4.60
C MET A 263 -17.22 7.37 -4.26
N ASP A 264 -16.52 6.28 -3.92
CA ASP A 264 -17.13 5.06 -3.43
C ASP A 264 -16.68 4.79 -1.99
N TYR A 265 -17.61 4.30 -1.18
CA TYR A 265 -17.30 3.80 0.15
C TYR A 265 -16.48 2.50 0.05
N VAL A 266 -15.46 2.39 0.92
CA VAL A 266 -14.60 1.19 0.99
C VAL A 266 -14.82 0.46 2.30
N ALA A 267 -14.55 1.10 3.43
CA ALA A 267 -14.64 0.49 4.75
C ALA A 267 -14.71 1.53 5.87
N SER A 268 -14.94 1.07 7.09
CA SER A 268 -14.87 1.88 8.29
C SER A 268 -14.07 1.16 9.36
N TYR A 269 -13.24 1.88 10.10
CA TYR A 269 -12.68 1.38 11.35
C TYR A 269 -13.39 1.99 12.53
N ARG A 270 -13.71 1.18 13.54
CA ARG A 270 -14.16 1.62 14.87
C ARG A 270 -13.23 1.08 15.94
N TRP A 271 -13.03 1.80 17.04
CA TRP A 271 -12.15 1.40 18.16
C TRP A 271 -12.71 1.84 19.51
#